data_AF-A0A6C0HV98-F1
#
_entry.id   AF-A0A6C0HV98-F1
#
_cell.length_a   1.000
_cell.length_b   1.000
_cell.length_c   1.000
_cell.angle_alpha   90.00
_cell.angle_beta   90.00
_cell.angle_gamma   90.00
#
_symmetry.space_group_name_H-M   'P 1'
#
loop_
_entity.id
_entity.type
_entity.pdbx_description
1 polymer ?
#
loop_
_entity_poly.entity_id
_entity_poly.type
_entity_poly.pdbx_seq_one_letter_code
_entity_poly.pdbx_strand_id
1 'polypeptide(L)'
;MSYQSEWLNQISNINSIENNIDYFFTQRKVNEIEEILDEKTLDRKKNKVCHIYNFLAINLPTNSFKSYLNLVIDIEIWGDNNYNFKGTFIKNDGEIPHIMIKLKEDKNIFVKLTFKDNDKLNKTYISFIPVTKRFQHVNDNQTE
;
A
#
# COMPACT_ATOMS: atom_id res chain seq x y z
N MET A 1 -8.57 -43.82 0.03
CA MET A 1 -7.97 -42.62 -0.60
C MET A 1 -8.53 -41.40 0.11
N SER A 2 -7.71 -40.59 0.78
CA SER A 2 -8.16 -39.34 1.38
C SER A 2 -8.22 -38.27 0.29
N TYR A 3 -9.41 -37.75 0.00
CA TYR A 3 -9.57 -36.57 -0.84
C TYR A 3 -9.08 -35.35 -0.06
N GLN A 4 -7.84 -34.93 -0.29
CA GLN A 4 -7.38 -33.61 0.15
C GLN A 4 -7.94 -32.58 -0.83
N SER A 5 -8.64 -31.57 -0.31
CA SER A 5 -9.17 -30.50 -1.15
C SER A 5 -8.04 -29.66 -1.74
N GLU A 6 -8.00 -29.53 -3.06
CA GLU A 6 -7.03 -28.69 -3.77
C GLU A 6 -7.07 -27.22 -3.30
N TRP A 7 -8.24 -26.75 -2.88
CA TRP A 7 -8.44 -25.41 -2.33
C TRP A 7 -7.68 -25.16 -1.02
N LEU A 8 -7.71 -26.10 -0.07
CA LEU A 8 -6.93 -25.98 1.17
C LEU A 8 -5.42 -26.03 0.90
N ASN A 9 -4.98 -26.82 -0.08
CA ASN A 9 -3.58 -26.90 -0.48
C ASN A 9 -3.09 -25.59 -1.13
N GLN A 10 -3.97 -24.89 -1.86
CA GLN A 10 -3.66 -23.56 -2.41
C GLN A 10 -3.56 -22.51 -1.30
N ILE A 11 -4.46 -22.53 -0.32
CA ILE A 11 -4.41 -21.59 0.82
C ILE A 11 -3.18 -21.80 1.70
N SER A 12 -2.80 -23.06 1.98
CA SER A 12 -1.58 -23.34 2.74
C SER A 12 -0.32 -22.85 2.02
N ASN A 13 -0.31 -22.88 0.68
CA ASN A 13 0.78 -22.36 -0.14
C ASN A 13 0.77 -20.81 -0.23
N ILE A 14 -0.40 -20.18 -0.25
CA ILE A 14 -0.54 -18.71 -0.17
C ILE A 14 -0.06 -18.20 1.19
N ASN A 15 -0.40 -18.91 2.27
CA ASN A 15 0.04 -18.60 3.63
C ASN A 15 1.44 -19.13 3.97
N SER A 16 2.19 -19.63 2.98
CA SER A 16 3.57 -20.07 3.21
C SER A 16 4.44 -18.85 3.51
N ILE A 17 5.37 -19.00 4.46
CA ILE A 17 6.26 -17.93 4.94
C ILE A 17 7.02 -17.26 3.78
N GLU A 18 7.27 -17.98 2.69
CA GLU A 18 7.97 -17.53 1.48
C GLU A 18 7.15 -16.63 0.55
N ASN A 19 5.84 -16.51 0.78
CA ASN A 19 4.92 -15.68 0.00
C ASN A 19 4.38 -14.46 0.78
N ASN A 20 4.89 -14.23 1.99
CA ASN A 20 4.48 -13.11 2.81
C ASN A 20 5.10 -11.81 2.31
N ILE A 21 4.23 -10.81 2.08
CA ILE A 21 4.61 -9.42 1.87
C ILE A 21 4.88 -8.82 3.24
N ASP A 22 6.06 -8.26 3.46
CA ASP A 22 6.38 -7.55 4.70
C ASP A 22 5.77 -6.14 4.69
N TYR A 23 5.18 -5.73 5.79
CA TYR A 23 4.47 -4.46 5.91
C TYR A 23 4.43 -3.94 7.34
N PHE A 24 4.29 -2.62 7.46
CA PHE A 24 4.04 -1.98 8.75
C PHE A 24 3.16 -0.75 8.59
N PHE A 25 2.50 -0.37 9.67
CA PHE A 25 1.66 0.83 9.71
C PHE A 25 2.42 1.99 10.35
N THR A 26 2.23 3.20 9.81
CA THR A 26 2.88 4.41 10.31
C THR A 26 1.96 5.63 10.19
N GLN A 27 2.31 6.72 10.87
CA GLN A 27 1.62 8.00 10.82
C GLN A 27 2.58 9.08 10.34
N ARG A 28 2.11 10.00 9.49
CA ARG A 28 2.89 11.18 9.11
C ARG A 28 2.09 12.45 9.29
N LYS A 29 2.75 13.46 9.86
CA LYS A 29 2.30 14.85 9.94
C LYS A 29 2.58 15.51 8.60
N VAL A 30 1.56 16.03 7.93
CA VAL A 30 1.66 16.74 6.66
C VAL A 30 1.12 18.15 6.85
N ASN A 31 1.93 19.14 6.47
CA ASN A 31 1.51 20.54 6.49
C ASN A 31 0.99 20.91 5.11
N GLU A 32 -0.27 21.30 5.02
CA GLU A 32 -0.93 21.72 3.79
C GLU A 32 -1.32 23.19 3.91
N ILE A 33 -1.44 23.87 2.77
CA ILE A 33 -1.94 25.25 2.71
C ILE A 33 -3.34 25.16 2.14
N GLU A 34 -4.34 25.41 2.97
CA GLU A 34 -5.73 25.46 2.55
C GLU A 34 -6.12 26.92 2.27
N GLU A 35 -6.71 27.15 1.09
CA GLU A 35 -7.34 28.43 0.77
C GLU A 35 -8.80 28.39 1.22
N ILE A 36 -9.13 29.18 2.23
CA ILE A 36 -10.48 29.32 2.74
C ILE A 36 -11.01 30.68 2.30
N LEU A 37 -12.22 30.67 1.74
CA LEU A 37 -12.95 31.89 1.43
C LEU A 37 -13.60 32.40 2.71
N ASP A 38 -13.30 33.63 3.12
CA ASP A 38 -14.01 34.27 4.23
C ASP A 38 -15.45 34.57 3.78
N GLU A 39 -16.44 33.88 4.37
CA GLU A 39 -17.85 34.02 3.99
C GLU A 39 -18.39 35.45 4.19
N LYS A 40 -17.74 36.26 5.04
CA LYS A 40 -18.18 37.62 5.36
C LYS A 40 -17.53 38.68 4.48
N THR A 41 -16.25 38.52 4.15
CA THR A 41 -15.50 39.52 3.37
C THR A 41 -15.25 39.11 1.92
N LEU A 42 -15.52 37.84 1.57
CA LEU A 42 -15.22 37.21 0.28
C LEU A 42 -13.71 37.22 -0.08
N ASP A 43 -12.85 37.48 0.91
CA ASP A 43 -11.40 37.43 0.72
C ASP A 43 -10.89 35.99 0.84
N ARG A 44 -9.85 35.67 0.08
CA ARG A 44 -9.14 34.40 0.20
C ARG A 44 -8.10 34.50 1.32
N LYS A 45 -8.22 33.63 2.32
CA LYS A 45 -7.22 33.46 3.38
C LYS A 45 -6.48 32.14 3.18
N LYS A 46 -5.15 32.20 3.29
CA LYS A 46 -4.29 31.01 3.26
C LYS A 46 -4.03 30.58 4.69
N ASN A 47 -4.60 29.45 5.08
CA ASN A 47 -4.37 28.87 6.40
C ASN A 47 -3.41 27.69 6.25
N LYS A 48 -2.41 27.65 7.13
CA LYS A 48 -1.52 26.49 7.23
C LYS A 48 -2.21 25.48 8.14
N VAL A 49 -2.62 24.35 7.55
CA VAL A 49 -3.30 23.29 8.28
C VAL A 49 -2.34 22.11 8.41
N CYS A 50 -2.37 21.49 9.59
CA CYS A 50 -1.59 20.31 9.87
C CYS A 50 -2.51 19.09 9.94
N HIS A 51 -2.29 18.15 9.05
CA HIS A 51 -3.00 16.87 9.00
C HIS A 51 -2.10 15.73 9.46
N ILE A 52 -2.67 14.77 10.22
CA ILE A 52 -1.99 13.52 10.53
C ILE A 52 -2.67 12.42 9.71
N TYR A 53 -1.89 11.79 8.83
CA TYR A 53 -2.40 10.71 8.00
C TYR A 53 -1.79 9.37 8.41
N ASN A 54 -2.62 8.33 8.39
CA ASN A 54 -2.19 6.95 8.55
C ASN A 54 -1.70 6.40 7.21
N PHE A 55 -0.67 5.56 7.26
CA PHE A 55 -0.10 4.92 6.09
C PHE A 55 0.16 3.44 6.35
N LEU A 56 0.00 2.65 5.30
CA LEU A 56 0.54 1.30 5.17
C LEU A 56 1.83 1.41 4.36
N ALA A 57 2.95 1.02 4.97
CA ALA A 57 4.22 0.86 4.29
C ALA A 57 4.41 -0.61 3.91
N ILE A 58 4.73 -0.85 2.64
CA ILE A 58 4.93 -2.18 2.07
C ILE A 58 6.40 -2.31 1.68
N ASN A 59 7.04 -3.35 2.21
CA ASN A 59 8.41 -3.71 1.91
C ASN A 59 8.41 -4.68 0.74
N LEU A 60 8.88 -4.22 -0.42
CA LEU A 60 8.96 -5.05 -1.62
C LEU A 60 10.11 -6.07 -1.44
N PRO A 61 9.89 -7.38 -1.66
CA PRO A 61 10.91 -8.41 -1.52
C PRO A 61 11.91 -8.41 -2.68
N THR A 62 12.56 -7.27 -2.91
CA THR A 62 13.41 -6.99 -4.09
C THR A 62 14.79 -7.63 -3.99
N ASN A 63 15.21 -8.00 -2.77
CA ASN A 63 16.47 -8.71 -2.52
C ASN A 63 16.55 -10.03 -3.30
N SER A 64 15.44 -10.76 -3.41
CA SER A 64 15.35 -12.01 -4.18
C SER A 64 15.49 -11.80 -5.70
N PHE A 65 15.44 -10.55 -6.15
CA PHE A 65 15.46 -10.17 -7.56
C PHE A 65 16.64 -9.26 -7.93
N LYS A 66 17.70 -9.21 -7.11
CA LYS A 66 18.88 -8.34 -7.34
C LYS A 66 19.62 -8.61 -8.65
N SER A 67 19.59 -9.85 -9.15
CA SER A 67 20.25 -10.26 -10.39
C SER A 67 19.51 -9.90 -11.67
N TYR A 68 18.25 -9.45 -11.57
CA TYR A 68 17.44 -9.11 -12.74
C TYR A 68 17.70 -7.66 -13.17
N LEU A 69 18.16 -7.49 -14.41
CA LEU A 69 18.49 -6.19 -15.00
C LEU A 69 17.24 -5.41 -15.42
N ASN A 70 16.17 -6.10 -15.84
CA ASN A 70 14.92 -5.50 -16.33
C ASN A 70 13.72 -5.98 -15.51
N LEU A 71 13.77 -5.75 -14.20
CA LEU A 71 12.70 -6.16 -13.29
C LEU A 71 11.52 -5.20 -13.40
N VAL A 72 10.36 -5.75 -13.77
CA VAL A 72 9.07 -5.04 -13.78
C VAL A 72 8.21 -5.57 -12.63
N ILE A 73 7.65 -4.68 -11.84
CA ILE A 73 6.78 -5.00 -10.71
C ILE A 73 5.42 -4.35 -10.94
N ASP A 74 4.42 -5.17 -11.25
CA ASP A 74 3.04 -4.71 -11.26
C ASP A 74 2.43 -4.83 -9.87
N ILE A 75 1.76 -3.77 -9.44
CA ILE A 75 1.20 -3.64 -8.11
C ILE A 75 -0.27 -3.34 -8.24
N GLU A 76 -1.07 -4.13 -7.53
CA GLU A 76 -2.49 -3.90 -7.43
C GLU A 76 -2.91 -3.97 -5.96
N ILE A 77 -3.59 -2.93 -5.49
CA ILE A 77 -4.00 -2.77 -4.11
C ILE A 77 -5.46 -2.38 -4.08
N TRP A 78 -6.23 -3.04 -3.23
CA TRP A 78 -7.64 -2.80 -3.06
C TRP A 78 -8.02 -2.82 -1.59
N GLY A 79 -8.79 -1.84 -1.16
CA GLY A 79 -9.43 -1.83 0.15
C GLY A 79 -10.91 -2.17 0.05
N ASP A 80 -11.51 -2.48 1.19
CA ASP A 80 -12.92 -2.82 1.32
C ASP A 80 -13.86 -1.60 1.28
N ASN A 81 -13.33 -0.38 1.40
CA ASN A 81 -14.07 0.88 1.35
C ASN A 81 -13.55 1.81 0.23
N ASN A 82 -13.46 1.25 -0.98
CA ASN A 82 -13.13 1.94 -2.25
C ASN A 82 -11.67 2.36 -2.44
N TYR A 83 -10.75 2.06 -1.53
CA TYR A 83 -9.34 2.27 -1.85
C TYR A 83 -8.95 1.38 -3.03
N ASN A 84 -8.34 1.97 -4.05
CA ASN A 84 -7.72 1.22 -5.12
C ASN A 84 -6.46 1.94 -5.58
N PHE A 85 -5.45 1.15 -5.90
CA PHE A 85 -4.22 1.60 -6.51
C PHE A 85 -3.73 0.53 -7.47
N LYS A 86 -3.38 0.95 -8.69
CA LYS A 86 -2.68 0.11 -9.65
C LYS A 86 -1.50 0.88 -10.20
N GLY A 87 -0.35 0.23 -10.29
CA GLY A 87 0.86 0.85 -10.81
C GLY A 87 1.89 -0.18 -11.22
N THR A 88 2.83 0.26 -12.05
CA THR A 88 3.94 -0.56 -12.52
C THR A 88 5.25 0.16 -12.19
N PHE A 89 6.14 -0.54 -11.50
CA PHE A 89 7.52 -0.10 -11.26
C PHE A 89 8.44 -0.81 -12.24
N ILE A 90 9.27 -0.05 -12.93
CA ILE A 90 10.29 -0.58 -13.82
C ILE A 90 11.63 -0.22 -13.20
N LYS A 91 12.39 -1.25 -12.79
CA LYS A 91 13.74 -1.06 -12.29
C LYS A 91 14.70 -1.10 -13.46
N ASN A 92 15.35 0.04 -13.71
CA ASN A 92 16.44 0.16 -14.66
C ASN A 92 17.82 0.10 -13.96
N ASP A 93 17.92 0.62 -12.73
CA ASP A 93 19.11 0.57 -11.88
C ASP A 93 18.73 0.85 -10.40
N GLY A 94 19.56 0.43 -9.44
CA GLY A 94 19.41 0.75 -8.01
C GLY A 94 18.45 -0.14 -7.20
N GLU A 95 18.10 0.31 -5.99
CA GLU A 95 17.13 -0.37 -5.12
C GLU A 95 15.73 0.21 -5.32
N ILE A 96 14.72 -0.67 -5.36
CA ILE A 96 13.32 -0.22 -5.45
C ILE A 96 12.87 0.10 -4.03
N PRO A 97 12.39 1.33 -3.77
CA PRO A 97 12.03 1.75 -2.43
C PRO A 97 10.74 1.06 -1.95
N HIS A 98 10.55 1.13 -0.63
CA HIS A 98 9.30 0.81 0.04
C HIS A 98 8.16 1.68 -0.51
N ILE A 99 6.95 1.11 -0.58
CA ILE A 99 5.76 1.84 -1.03
C ILE A 99 4.95 2.26 0.18
N MET A 100 4.55 3.52 0.23
CA MET A 100 3.65 4.02 1.24
C MET A 100 2.30 4.36 0.65
N ILE A 101 1.25 3.77 1.22
CA ILE A 101 -0.14 3.97 0.85
C ILE A 101 -0.83 4.71 1.97
N LYS A 102 -1.43 5.87 1.65
CA LYS A 102 -2.30 6.59 2.59
C LYS A 102 -3.54 5.74 2.85
N LEU A 103 -3.72 5.38 4.11
CA LEU A 103 -4.91 4.66 4.56
C LEU A 103 -6.08 5.64 4.73
N LYS A 104 -7.26 5.16 4.38
CA LYS A 104 -8.53 5.85 4.62
C LYS A 104 -9.30 5.06 5.68
N GLU A 105 -10.56 4.73 5.39
CA GLU A 105 -11.47 4.03 6.29
C GLU A 105 -11.50 2.51 6.04
N ASP A 106 -10.65 2.01 5.14
CA ASP A 106 -10.58 0.58 4.81
C ASP A 106 -10.11 -0.23 6.02
N LYS A 107 -10.82 -1.32 6.31
CA LYS A 107 -10.50 -2.24 7.41
C LYS A 107 -9.59 -3.37 6.95
N ASN A 108 -9.65 -3.69 5.65
CA ASN A 108 -8.86 -4.74 5.03
C ASN A 108 -8.26 -4.22 3.74
N ILE A 109 -6.97 -4.47 3.54
CA ILE A 109 -6.25 -4.14 2.32
C ILE A 109 -5.76 -5.44 1.66
N PHE A 110 -6.19 -5.67 0.44
CA PHE A 110 -5.65 -6.69 -0.43
C PHE A 110 -4.48 -6.11 -1.23
N VAL A 111 -3.34 -6.80 -1.23
CA VAL A 111 -2.15 -6.41 -1.97
C VAL A 111 -1.73 -7.57 -2.86
N LYS A 112 -1.51 -7.29 -4.13
CA LYS A 112 -0.92 -8.20 -5.10
C LYS A 112 0.29 -7.56 -5.75
N LEU A 113 1.41 -8.27 -5.71
CA LEU A 113 2.67 -7.87 -6.37
C LEU A 113 3.02 -8.92 -7.40
N THR A 114 3.24 -8.51 -8.64
CA THR A 114 3.59 -9.40 -9.75
C THR A 114 4.96 -9.00 -10.27
N PHE A 115 5.96 -9.87 -10.09
CA PHE A 115 7.32 -9.65 -10.53
C PHE A 115 7.55 -10.32 -11.88
N LYS A 116 8.02 -9.55 -12.85
CA LYS A 116 8.33 -9.98 -14.22
C LYS A 116 9.77 -9.60 -14.56
N ASP A 117 10.45 -10.44 -15.34
CA ASP A 117 11.74 -10.11 -15.96
C ASP A 117 11.64 -10.36 -17.47
N ASN A 118 11.95 -9.35 -18.28
CA ASN A 118 11.82 -9.42 -19.73
C ASN A 118 10.48 -10.05 -20.17
N ASP A 119 9.38 -9.53 -19.60
CA ASP A 119 7.99 -9.98 -19.77
C ASP A 119 7.63 -11.39 -19.28
N LYS A 120 8.59 -12.17 -18.77
CA LYS A 120 8.32 -13.46 -18.15
C LYS A 120 7.89 -13.29 -16.70
N LEU A 121 6.74 -13.87 -16.35
CA LEU A 121 6.27 -13.94 -14.98
C LEU A 121 7.24 -14.78 -14.14
N ASN A 122 7.84 -14.17 -13.12
CA ASN A 122 8.71 -14.86 -12.17
C ASN A 122 7.94 -15.30 -10.94
N LYS A 123 7.31 -14.36 -10.23
CA LYS A 123 6.62 -14.66 -8.97
C LYS A 123 5.49 -13.67 -8.71
N THR A 124 4.44 -14.17 -8.08
CA THR A 124 3.32 -13.35 -7.58
C THR A 124 3.26 -13.50 -6.07
N TYR A 125 3.15 -12.36 -5.37
CA TYR A 125 2.90 -12.29 -3.94
C TYR A 125 1.50 -11.74 -3.71
N ILE A 126 0.77 -12.35 -2.79
CA ILE A 126 -0.59 -11.97 -2.46
C ILE A 126 -0.70 -11.90 -0.94
N SER A 127 -1.22 -10.78 -0.42
CA SER A 127 -1.44 -10.62 1.01
C SER A 127 -2.78 -9.95 1.29
N PHE A 128 -3.45 -10.42 2.34
CA PHE A 128 -4.63 -9.79 2.92
C PHE A 128 -4.21 -9.18 4.26
N ILE A 129 -4.17 -7.86 4.31
CA ILE A 129 -3.64 -7.08 5.43
C ILE A 129 -4.81 -6.49 6.22
N PRO A 130 -5.11 -7.00 7.42
CA PRO A 130 -6.08 -6.36 8.30
C PRO A 130 -5.50 -5.07 8.87
N VAL A 131 -6.18 -3.96 8.66
CA VAL A 131 -5.79 -2.64 9.21
C VAL A 131 -6.12 -2.62 10.69
N THR A 132 -5.15 -2.32 11.55
CA THR A 132 -5.44 -2.25 13.00
C THR A 132 -6.35 -1.07 13.31
N LYS A 133 -7.28 -1.22 14.25
CA LYS A 133 -8.30 -0.20 14.61
C LYS A 133 -7.74 1.23 14.74
N ARG A 134 -6.57 1.40 15.37
CA ARG A 134 -5.94 2.73 15.56
C ARG A 134 -5.59 3.46 14.25
N PHE A 135 -5.44 2.75 13.13
CA PHE A 135 -5.13 3.32 11.82
C PHE A 135 -6.35 3.41 10.88
N GLN A 136 -7.53 2.96 11.32
CA GLN A 136 -8.78 3.05 10.57
C GLN A 136 -9.47 4.42 10.70
N HIS A 137 -9.02 5.25 11.65
CA HIS A 137 -9.59 6.57 11.90
C HIS A 137 -8.71 7.65 11.28
N VAL A 138 -9.31 8.54 10.49
CA VAL A 138 -8.70 9.82 10.15
C VAL A 138 -8.79 10.68 11.41
N ASN A 139 -7.65 11.08 11.98
CA ASN A 139 -7.68 12.04 13.07
C ASN A 139 -8.04 13.39 12.48
N ASP A 140 -9.27 13.84 12.71
CA ASP A 140 -9.71 15.17 12.31
C ASP A 140 -8.89 16.24 13.05
N ASN A 141 -8.21 17.06 12.24
CA ASN A 141 -7.64 18.38 12.47
C ASN A 141 -7.36 18.80 13.92
N GLN A 142 -6.08 18.94 14.26
CA GLN A 142 -5.66 19.89 15.28
C GLN A 142 -5.46 21.24 14.59
N THR A 143 -6.49 22.10 14.63
CA THR A 143 -6.30 23.54 14.41
C THR A 143 -5.56 24.11 15.61
N GLU A 144 -4.30 24.50 15.41
CA GLU A 144 -3.58 25.42 16.32
C GLU A 144 -4.01 26.87 16.08
#